data_AF-A0A949CQK4-F1
#
_entry.id   AF-A0A949CQK4-F1
#
_cell.length_a   1.000
_cell.length_b   1.000
_cell.length_c   1.000
_cell.angle_alpha   90.00
_cell.angle_beta   90.00
_cell.angle_gamma   90.00
#
_symmetry.space_group_name_H-M   'P 1'
#
loop_
_entity.id
_entity.type
_entity.pdbx_description
1 polymer ?
#
loop_
_entity_poly.entity_id
_entity_poly.type
_entity_poly.pdbx_seq_one_letter_code
_entity_poly.pdbx_strand_id
1 'polypeptide(L)'
;MLSSIAELQEEFQDLETPEERIQYLIELGQSIPDLPTEFCTEQYRVVGCQSMVWFVPNWNGSSFDFQGSSDAPMVRGLVAVLLAAYSGKTPREIIDYPIEQVFETLHLRSFLSPLRSNGLNSMIKRIREYAGEKLTGDRIRFDRTPRAKRADFGPVLEKLDSIRADFPILQEQHTSGVPVAYLDNAASSQRPLSVIETISRLYRTHYSNVHRSGHEWGSRTTELVEASREAVRSYIQAESTDEVIFTHGSTASINLIAHSWGRANIREGDEILLSEMEHHSNIVPWQQLCAERGCRIRWIPIREDFTLDLQSLGQLLNERTKLVACTAVSNVLGTINPIQEIVSLVHRTQARVLVDAAQAVPHGPIDVQKWDADFVVFSGHKMLASTGVGICYGKRILLESMHGWQGGGN
;
A
#
# COMPACT_ATOMS: atom_id res chain seq x y z
N MET A 1 -32.43 10.91 -24.44
CA MET A 1 -31.79 12.19 -24.07
C MET A 1 -31.23 11.94 -22.67
N LEU A 2 -29.96 12.25 -22.41
CA LEU A 2 -29.42 12.10 -21.05
C LEU A 2 -30.24 12.99 -20.11
N SER A 3 -30.67 12.44 -18.95
CA SER A 3 -31.34 13.21 -17.91
C SER A 3 -30.46 14.38 -17.48
N SER A 4 -31.06 15.54 -17.23
CA SER A 4 -30.34 16.68 -16.69
C SER A 4 -29.85 16.39 -15.28
N ILE A 5 -28.83 17.12 -14.81
CA ILE A 5 -28.33 16.91 -13.45
C ILE A 5 -29.39 17.23 -12.37
N ALA A 6 -30.34 18.12 -12.67
CA ALA A 6 -31.45 18.45 -11.77
C ALA A 6 -32.46 17.29 -11.67
N GLU A 7 -32.81 16.67 -12.80
CA GLU A 7 -33.67 15.48 -12.83
C GLU A 7 -33.01 14.32 -12.07
N LEU A 8 -31.71 14.09 -12.27
CA LEU A 8 -30.98 13.08 -11.50
C LEU A 8 -31.00 13.36 -9.99
N GLN A 9 -30.93 14.63 -9.59
CA GLN A 9 -31.00 15.00 -8.17
C GLN A 9 -32.37 14.73 -7.56
N GLU A 10 -33.46 14.94 -8.31
CA GLU A 10 -34.81 14.58 -7.88
C GLU A 10 -34.98 13.05 -7.82
N GLU A 11 -34.58 12.34 -8.87
CA GLU A 11 -34.72 10.88 -8.93
C GLU A 11 -33.92 10.16 -7.83
N PHE A 12 -32.76 10.67 -7.44
CA PHE A 12 -31.98 10.12 -6.32
C PHE A 12 -32.57 10.40 -4.94
N GLN A 13 -33.40 11.44 -4.77
CA GLN A 13 -34.07 11.73 -3.49
C GLN A 13 -35.12 10.68 -3.15
N ASP A 14 -35.75 10.09 -4.16
CA ASP A 14 -36.76 9.04 -4.00
C ASP A 14 -36.16 7.66 -3.70
N LEU A 15 -34.83 7.52 -3.71
CA LEU A 15 -34.12 6.26 -3.42
C LEU A 15 -33.67 6.21 -1.97
N GLU A 16 -34.29 5.33 -1.18
CA GLU A 16 -34.08 5.25 0.27
C GLU A 16 -32.87 4.38 0.63
N THR A 17 -32.61 3.32 -0.14
CA THR A 17 -31.58 2.31 0.19
C THR A 17 -30.32 2.41 -0.68
N PRO A 18 -29.15 2.01 -0.17
CA PRO A 18 -27.93 1.89 -0.99
C PRO A 18 -28.09 0.97 -2.20
N GLU A 19 -28.85 -0.11 -2.06
CA GLU A 19 -29.10 -1.09 -3.11
C GLU A 19 -29.91 -0.48 -4.27
N GLU A 20 -30.96 0.28 -3.95
CA GLU A 20 -31.76 1.02 -4.94
C GLU A 20 -30.90 2.05 -5.69
N ARG A 21 -30.03 2.77 -5.00
CA ARG A 21 -29.10 3.74 -5.62
C ARG A 21 -28.08 3.08 -6.55
N ILE A 22 -27.57 1.90 -6.19
CA ILE A 22 -26.67 1.14 -7.04
C ILE A 22 -27.41 0.62 -8.28
N GLN A 23 -28.62 0.08 -8.09
CA GLN A 23 -29.44 -0.43 -9.19
C GLN A 23 -29.80 0.70 -10.17
N TYR A 24 -30.22 1.84 -9.65
CA TYR A 24 -30.52 3.03 -10.43
C TYR A 24 -29.29 3.52 -11.22
N LEU A 25 -28.09 3.55 -10.62
CA LEU A 25 -26.86 3.87 -11.37
C LEU A 25 -26.59 2.89 -12.52
N ILE A 26 -26.83 1.60 -12.32
CA ILE A 26 -26.65 0.59 -13.38
C ILE A 26 -27.62 0.86 -14.53
N GLU A 27 -28.89 1.14 -14.22
CA GLU A 27 -29.93 1.48 -15.21
C GLU A 27 -29.60 2.78 -15.94
N LEU A 28 -29.13 3.80 -15.20
CA LEU A 28 -28.64 5.04 -15.78
C LEU A 28 -27.45 4.80 -16.72
N GLY A 29 -26.55 3.86 -16.37
CA GLY A 29 -25.47 3.45 -17.26
C GLY A 29 -25.95 2.77 -18.55
N GLN A 30 -27.10 2.09 -18.53
CA GLN A 30 -27.70 1.48 -19.73
C GLN A 30 -28.39 2.52 -20.63
N SER A 31 -28.78 3.68 -20.09
CA SER A 31 -29.48 4.72 -20.84
C SER A 31 -28.55 5.58 -21.72
N ILE A 32 -27.23 5.60 -21.41
CA ILE A 32 -26.26 6.31 -22.23
C ILE A 32 -25.86 5.50 -23.47
N PRO A 33 -25.72 6.13 -24.67
CA PRO A 33 -25.35 5.42 -25.89
C PRO A 33 -24.04 4.63 -25.75
N ASP A 34 -23.95 3.48 -26.42
CA ASP A 34 -22.70 2.75 -26.49
C ASP A 34 -21.63 3.57 -27.21
N LEU A 35 -20.43 3.59 -26.64
CA LEU A 35 -19.29 4.23 -27.27
C LEU A 35 -18.77 3.32 -28.40
N PRO A 36 -18.67 3.81 -29.66
CA PRO A 36 -18.14 3.00 -30.76
C PRO A 36 -16.70 2.53 -30.45
N THR A 37 -16.36 1.31 -30.85
CA THR A 37 -15.09 0.66 -30.49
C THR A 37 -13.85 1.41 -30.99
N GLU A 38 -13.97 2.19 -32.07
CA GLU A 38 -12.92 3.08 -32.58
C GLU A 38 -12.53 4.20 -31.62
N PHE A 39 -13.41 4.56 -30.68
CA PHE A 39 -13.13 5.54 -29.63
C PHE A 39 -12.63 4.91 -28.32
N CYS A 40 -12.65 3.57 -28.20
CA CYS A 40 -12.10 2.85 -27.04
C CYS A 40 -10.57 2.71 -27.13
N THR A 41 -9.87 3.83 -27.31
CA THR A 41 -8.40 3.88 -27.47
C THR A 41 -7.71 4.45 -26.23
N GLU A 42 -6.39 4.23 -26.13
CA GLU A 42 -5.57 4.82 -25.06
C GLU A 42 -5.62 6.36 -25.01
N GLN A 43 -5.94 7.02 -26.12
CA GLN A 43 -6.09 8.48 -26.16
C GLN A 43 -7.26 8.97 -25.29
N TYR A 44 -8.38 8.24 -25.31
CA TYR A 44 -9.61 8.62 -24.60
C TYR A 44 -9.75 7.90 -23.26
N ARG A 45 -8.83 6.98 -22.95
CA ARG A 45 -8.84 6.19 -21.72
C ARG A 45 -8.59 7.05 -20.49
N VAL A 46 -9.34 6.80 -19.42
CA VAL A 46 -9.12 7.39 -18.10
C VAL A 46 -8.11 6.53 -17.34
N VAL A 47 -6.99 7.13 -16.95
CA VAL A 47 -5.96 6.49 -16.12
C VAL A 47 -6.31 6.67 -14.64
N GLY A 48 -6.20 5.62 -13.84
CA GLY A 48 -6.52 5.65 -12.40
C GLY A 48 -7.84 4.97 -12.02
N CYS A 49 -8.59 4.46 -13.00
CA CYS A 49 -9.75 3.60 -12.78
C CYS A 49 -9.36 2.11 -12.78
N GLN A 50 -9.96 1.32 -11.89
CA GLN A 50 -9.81 -0.15 -11.91
C GLN A 50 -10.54 -0.77 -13.12
N SER A 51 -11.73 -0.26 -13.43
CA SER A 51 -12.49 -0.56 -14.64
C SER A 51 -11.96 0.25 -15.83
N MET A 52 -12.08 -0.28 -17.04
CA MET A 52 -11.73 0.49 -18.23
C MET A 52 -12.81 1.53 -18.48
N VAL A 53 -12.42 2.81 -18.50
CA VAL A 53 -13.31 3.94 -18.74
C VAL A 53 -12.74 4.81 -19.86
N TRP A 54 -13.60 5.29 -20.75
CA TRP A 54 -13.23 6.23 -21.82
C TRP A 54 -14.12 7.47 -21.79
N PHE A 55 -13.53 8.63 -22.05
CA PHE A 55 -14.24 9.88 -22.32
C PHE A 55 -13.77 10.51 -23.62
N VAL A 56 -14.71 10.74 -24.53
CA VAL A 56 -14.50 11.42 -25.81
C VAL A 56 -15.06 12.83 -25.73
N PRO A 57 -14.22 13.87 -25.81
CA PRO A 57 -14.67 15.25 -25.83
C PRO A 57 -15.09 15.67 -27.25
N ASN A 58 -16.29 16.21 -27.37
CA ASN A 58 -16.82 16.83 -28.59
C ASN A 58 -16.90 18.34 -28.40
N TRP A 59 -15.93 19.06 -28.98
CA TRP A 59 -15.90 20.52 -28.92
C TRP A 59 -16.68 21.15 -30.07
N ASN A 60 -17.70 21.95 -29.76
CA ASN A 60 -18.55 22.60 -30.78
C ASN A 60 -18.12 24.05 -31.13
N GLY A 61 -17.07 24.57 -30.50
CA GLY A 61 -16.63 25.96 -30.67
C GLY A 61 -16.81 26.84 -29.42
N SER A 62 -17.74 26.48 -28.53
CA SER A 62 -18.02 27.22 -27.29
C SER A 62 -18.10 26.33 -26.04
N SER A 63 -18.63 25.11 -26.18
CA SER A 63 -18.81 24.16 -25.09
C SER A 63 -18.37 22.75 -25.48
N PHE A 64 -18.19 21.92 -24.45
CA PHE A 64 -17.96 20.49 -24.62
C PHE A 64 -19.27 19.73 -24.49
N ASP A 65 -19.49 18.81 -25.41
CA ASP A 65 -20.29 17.62 -25.16
C ASP A 65 -19.34 16.43 -24.93
N PHE A 66 -19.75 15.45 -24.14
CA PHE A 66 -18.94 14.29 -23.84
C PHE A 66 -19.69 13.01 -24.20
N GLN A 67 -18.96 12.03 -24.71
CA GLN A 67 -19.39 10.65 -24.72
C GLN A 67 -18.48 9.86 -23.79
N GLY A 68 -19.00 8.80 -23.18
CA GLY A 68 -18.18 7.94 -22.36
C GLY A 68 -18.81 6.59 -22.14
N SER A 69 -17.98 5.61 -21.82
CA SER A 69 -18.42 4.26 -21.49
C SER A 69 -17.42 3.59 -20.56
N SER A 70 -17.85 2.48 -19.97
CA SER A 70 -17.07 1.64 -19.08
C SER A 70 -17.41 0.16 -19.27
N ASP A 71 -16.42 -0.71 -19.08
CA ASP A 71 -16.62 -2.17 -19.08
C ASP A 71 -17.38 -2.68 -17.83
N ALA A 72 -17.40 -1.89 -16.76
CA ALA A 72 -18.19 -2.16 -15.56
C ALA A 72 -19.55 -1.40 -15.57
N PRO A 73 -20.71 -2.09 -15.42
CA PRO A 73 -22.04 -1.47 -15.48
C PRO A 73 -22.26 -0.32 -14.49
N MET A 74 -21.82 -0.49 -13.25
CA MET A 74 -21.97 0.53 -12.21
C MET A 74 -21.11 1.77 -12.49
N VAL A 75 -19.88 1.57 -12.98
CA VAL A 75 -18.98 2.68 -13.34
C VAL A 75 -19.50 3.40 -14.58
N ARG A 76 -20.17 2.70 -15.50
CA ARG A 76 -20.89 3.31 -16.63
C ARG A 76 -22.02 4.22 -16.14
N GLY A 77 -22.69 3.88 -15.04
CA GLY A 77 -23.61 4.77 -14.32
C GLY A 77 -22.95 6.06 -13.81
N LEU A 78 -21.78 5.95 -13.19
CA LEU A 78 -21.01 7.13 -12.75
C LEU A 78 -20.57 8.00 -13.94
N VAL A 79 -20.22 7.39 -15.06
CA VAL A 79 -19.96 8.11 -16.31
C VAL A 79 -21.19 8.90 -16.72
N ALA A 80 -22.39 8.31 -16.71
CA ALA A 80 -23.63 9.00 -17.06
C ALA A 80 -23.89 10.24 -16.18
N VAL A 81 -23.67 10.16 -14.86
CA VAL A 81 -23.77 11.31 -13.95
C VAL A 81 -22.80 12.42 -14.36
N LEU A 82 -21.56 12.07 -14.70
CA LEU A 82 -20.56 13.04 -15.14
C LEU A 82 -20.90 13.67 -16.50
N LEU A 83 -21.46 12.89 -17.44
CA LEU A 83 -21.96 13.42 -18.71
C LEU A 83 -23.07 14.44 -18.47
N ALA A 84 -24.06 14.12 -17.63
CA ALA A 84 -25.13 15.04 -17.25
C ALA A 84 -24.59 16.30 -16.53
N ALA A 85 -23.56 16.14 -15.71
CA ALA A 85 -22.96 17.23 -14.95
C ALA A 85 -22.08 18.15 -15.82
N TYR A 86 -21.40 17.65 -16.85
CA TYR A 86 -20.38 18.43 -17.58
C TYR A 86 -20.70 18.74 -19.04
N SER A 87 -21.55 17.95 -19.72
CA SER A 87 -21.95 18.26 -21.11
C SER A 87 -22.67 19.61 -21.19
N GLY A 88 -22.44 20.33 -22.30
CA GLY A 88 -22.99 21.65 -22.58
C GLY A 88 -22.24 22.81 -21.93
N LYS A 89 -21.24 22.55 -21.07
CA LYS A 89 -20.49 23.61 -20.37
C LYS A 89 -19.29 24.11 -21.17
N THR A 90 -19.02 25.40 -21.05
CA THR A 90 -17.79 26.02 -21.52
C THR A 90 -16.59 25.48 -20.73
N PRO A 91 -15.35 25.61 -21.25
CA PRO A 91 -14.17 25.15 -20.52
C PRO A 91 -14.02 25.82 -19.15
N ARG A 92 -14.38 27.11 -19.02
CA ARG A 92 -14.31 27.82 -17.74
C ARG A 92 -15.34 27.28 -16.75
N GLU A 93 -16.57 27.06 -17.21
CA GLU A 93 -17.62 26.47 -16.38
C GLU A 93 -17.25 25.06 -15.91
N ILE A 94 -16.59 24.23 -16.73
CA ILE A 94 -16.14 22.89 -16.32
C ILE A 94 -15.10 22.96 -15.18
N ILE A 95 -14.15 23.88 -15.26
CA ILE A 95 -13.12 24.06 -14.24
C ILE A 95 -13.74 24.55 -12.92
N ASP A 96 -14.64 25.53 -13.02
CA ASP A 96 -15.25 26.17 -11.86
C ASP A 96 -16.49 25.40 -11.34
N TYR A 97 -16.91 24.30 -11.99
CA TYR A 97 -18.12 23.56 -11.62
C TYR A 97 -17.98 22.91 -10.24
N PRO A 98 -18.92 23.15 -9.29
CA PRO A 98 -18.88 22.61 -7.94
C PRO A 98 -19.37 21.15 -7.90
N ILE A 99 -18.67 20.25 -8.59
CA ILE A 99 -19.07 18.84 -8.72
C ILE A 99 -19.21 18.12 -7.37
N GLU A 100 -18.49 18.56 -6.34
CA GLU A 100 -18.59 17.96 -5.00
C GLU A 100 -19.97 18.18 -4.39
N GLN A 101 -20.61 19.32 -4.63
CA GLN A 101 -21.99 19.58 -4.17
C GLN A 101 -22.97 18.63 -4.83
N VAL A 102 -22.76 18.30 -6.11
CA VAL A 102 -23.58 17.32 -6.83
C VAL A 102 -23.46 15.95 -6.17
N PHE A 103 -22.26 15.52 -5.80
CA PHE A 103 -22.05 14.22 -5.15
C PHE A 103 -22.60 14.15 -3.73
N GLU A 104 -22.58 15.27 -3.00
CA GLU A 104 -23.23 15.39 -1.70
C GLU A 104 -24.74 15.23 -1.82
N THR A 105 -25.38 15.93 -2.76
CA THR A 105 -26.84 15.82 -3.01
C THR A 105 -27.24 14.41 -3.45
N LEU A 106 -26.45 13.78 -4.31
CA LEU A 106 -26.71 12.41 -4.78
C LEU A 106 -26.27 11.33 -3.77
N HIS A 107 -25.70 11.74 -2.63
CA HIS A 107 -25.12 10.86 -1.60
C HIS A 107 -24.17 9.79 -2.13
N LEU A 108 -23.50 10.01 -3.27
CA LEU A 108 -22.72 8.97 -3.97
C LEU A 108 -21.63 8.37 -3.08
N ARG A 109 -20.91 9.22 -2.33
CA ARG A 109 -19.80 8.77 -1.48
C ARG A 109 -20.24 7.87 -0.32
N SER A 110 -21.52 7.87 0.05
CA SER A 110 -22.03 7.04 1.17
C SER A 110 -22.07 5.55 0.86
N PHE A 111 -22.12 5.17 -0.42
CA PHE A 111 -22.24 3.77 -0.86
C PHE A 111 -21.20 3.34 -1.90
N LEU A 112 -20.27 4.23 -2.26
CA LEU A 112 -19.10 3.89 -3.08
C LEU A 112 -17.98 3.30 -2.22
N SER A 113 -17.35 2.23 -2.70
CA SER A 113 -16.12 1.73 -2.09
C SER A 113 -14.96 2.72 -2.33
N PRO A 114 -13.91 2.71 -1.49
CA PRO A 114 -12.75 3.60 -1.68
C PRO A 114 -12.14 3.55 -3.08
N LEU A 115 -12.08 2.35 -3.69
CA LEU A 115 -11.58 2.15 -5.05
C LEU A 115 -12.45 2.85 -6.10
N ARG A 116 -13.78 2.81 -5.95
CA ARG A 116 -14.72 3.48 -6.87
C ARG A 116 -14.65 5.00 -6.70
N SER A 117 -14.48 5.48 -5.47
CA SER A 117 -14.27 6.91 -5.20
C SER A 117 -12.99 7.44 -5.86
N ASN A 118 -11.90 6.67 -5.84
CA ASN A 118 -10.66 7.02 -6.54
C ASN A 118 -10.84 7.04 -8.07
N GLY A 119 -11.57 6.07 -8.62
CA GLY A 119 -11.94 6.07 -10.04
C GLY A 119 -12.76 7.29 -10.44
N LEU A 120 -13.75 7.68 -9.62
CA LEU A 120 -14.57 8.88 -9.83
C LEU A 120 -13.72 10.16 -9.90
N ASN A 121 -12.76 10.32 -8.98
CA ASN A 121 -11.83 11.45 -9.00
C ASN A 121 -10.95 11.48 -10.26
N SER A 122 -10.52 10.30 -10.74
CA SER A 122 -9.73 10.17 -11.97
C SER A 122 -10.54 10.59 -13.21
N MET A 123 -11.82 10.23 -13.26
CA MET A 123 -12.75 10.66 -14.32
C MET A 123 -12.94 12.18 -14.36
N ILE A 124 -13.15 12.81 -13.20
CA ILE A 124 -13.29 14.27 -13.09
C ILE A 124 -12.04 14.99 -13.55
N LYS A 125 -10.87 14.51 -13.11
CA LYS A 125 -9.58 15.06 -13.52
C LYS A 125 -9.46 15.03 -15.04
N ARG A 126 -9.82 13.91 -15.68
CA ARG A 126 -9.75 13.78 -17.14
C ARG A 126 -10.67 14.77 -17.88
N ILE A 127 -11.89 14.98 -17.40
CA ILE A 127 -12.81 15.98 -17.97
C ILE A 127 -12.25 17.40 -17.83
N ARG A 128 -11.70 17.73 -16.66
CA ARG A 128 -11.07 19.05 -16.39
C ARG A 128 -9.81 19.27 -17.22
N GLU A 129 -9.05 18.22 -17.54
CA GLU A 129 -7.90 18.31 -18.45
C GLU A 129 -8.33 18.77 -19.85
N TYR A 130 -9.39 18.17 -20.42
CA TYR A 130 -9.92 18.60 -21.73
C TYR A 130 -10.35 20.08 -21.73
N ALA A 131 -10.94 20.55 -20.63
CA ALA A 131 -11.29 21.96 -20.46
C ALA A 131 -10.04 22.86 -20.34
N GLY A 132 -9.04 22.45 -19.55
CA GLY A 132 -7.79 23.19 -19.39
C GLY A 132 -7.02 23.36 -20.71
N GLU A 133 -7.01 22.34 -21.56
CA GLU A 133 -6.41 22.37 -22.90
C GLU A 133 -7.06 23.41 -23.83
N LYS A 134 -8.32 23.80 -23.61
CA LYS A 134 -9.00 24.83 -24.41
C LYS A 134 -8.79 26.24 -23.89
N LEU A 135 -8.71 26.43 -22.57
CA LEU A 135 -8.53 27.76 -21.96
C LEU A 135 -7.14 28.34 -22.22
N THR A 136 -6.13 27.48 -22.37
CA THR A 136 -4.74 27.91 -22.46
C THR A 136 -4.28 28.21 -23.90
N GLY A 137 -5.14 28.02 -24.91
CA GLY A 137 -4.88 28.36 -26.32
C GLY A 137 -3.81 27.53 -27.03
N ASP A 138 -2.87 26.99 -26.26
CA ASP A 138 -1.96 25.93 -26.65
C ASP A 138 -2.60 24.60 -26.29
N ARG A 139 -2.46 23.62 -27.19
CA ARG A 139 -2.38 22.23 -26.75
C ARG A 139 -1.47 22.27 -25.53
N ILE A 140 -1.97 21.87 -24.36
CA ILE A 140 -1.10 21.28 -23.35
C ILE A 140 -0.60 20.00 -24.02
N ARG A 141 0.34 20.14 -24.97
CA ARG A 141 1.41 19.18 -25.12
C ARG A 141 1.89 19.11 -23.70
N PHE A 142 1.72 17.96 -23.06
CA PHE A 142 2.63 17.57 -22.00
C PHE A 142 3.98 18.02 -22.52
N ASP A 143 4.54 19.05 -21.88
CA ASP A 143 5.91 19.40 -22.10
C ASP A 143 6.60 18.06 -21.88
N ARG A 144 7.08 17.46 -22.97
CA ARG A 144 8.02 16.36 -22.86
C ARG A 144 9.18 17.07 -22.25
N THR A 145 9.20 17.07 -20.91
CA THR A 145 10.25 17.55 -20.02
C THR A 145 11.50 17.48 -20.85
N PRO A 146 12.09 18.62 -21.28
CA PRO A 146 13.00 18.69 -22.42
C PRO A 146 13.90 17.49 -22.33
N ARG A 147 13.67 16.48 -23.19
CA ARG A 147 14.04 15.08 -22.92
C ARG A 147 15.48 15.13 -22.45
N ALA A 148 15.68 15.07 -21.12
CA ALA A 148 16.97 15.36 -20.53
C ALA A 148 17.92 14.47 -21.32
N LYS A 149 18.95 15.06 -21.97
CA LYS A 149 19.88 14.35 -22.89
C LYS A 149 19.88 12.91 -22.44
N ARG A 150 19.20 12.01 -23.18
CA ARG A 150 18.83 10.67 -22.68
C ARG A 150 20.08 10.19 -21.97
N ALA A 151 20.04 10.13 -20.63
CA ALA A 151 21.23 9.70 -19.94
C ALA A 151 21.55 8.34 -20.56
N ASP A 152 22.82 8.09 -20.85
CA ASP A 152 23.19 6.82 -21.43
C ASP A 152 22.94 5.76 -20.35
N PHE A 153 21.71 5.24 -20.38
CA PHE A 153 21.25 4.18 -19.54
C PHE A 153 21.65 2.84 -20.14
N GLY A 154 22.38 2.77 -21.26
CA GLY A 154 22.78 1.50 -21.89
C GLY A 154 23.36 0.51 -20.89
N PRO A 155 24.41 0.88 -20.12
CA PRO A 155 24.97 -0.01 -19.08
C PRO A 155 24.00 -0.35 -17.95
N VAL A 156 23.08 0.57 -17.61
CA VAL A 156 22.06 0.36 -16.57
C VAL A 156 20.97 -0.59 -17.08
N LEU A 157 20.54 -0.44 -18.33
CA LEU A 157 19.52 -1.25 -18.98
C LEU A 157 20.03 -2.67 -19.24
N GLU A 158 21.28 -2.84 -19.69
CA GLU A 158 21.90 -4.17 -19.83
C GLU A 158 21.96 -4.90 -18.48
N LYS A 159 22.34 -4.19 -17.42
CA LYS A 159 22.29 -4.72 -16.05
C LYS A 159 20.87 -5.07 -15.61
N LEU A 160 19.89 -4.23 -15.93
CA LEU A 160 18.48 -4.48 -15.60
C LEU A 160 17.92 -5.67 -16.39
N ASP A 161 18.27 -5.84 -17.65
CA ASP A 161 17.82 -6.98 -18.47
C ASP A 161 18.41 -8.29 -17.92
N SER A 162 19.68 -8.29 -17.50
CA SER A 162 20.28 -9.42 -16.80
C SER A 162 19.53 -9.74 -15.50
N ILE A 163 19.17 -8.73 -14.69
CA ILE A 163 18.41 -8.95 -13.46
C ILE A 163 16.99 -9.44 -13.77
N ARG A 164 16.32 -8.88 -14.78
CA ARG A 164 14.97 -9.28 -15.20
C ARG A 164 14.93 -10.72 -15.69
N ALA A 165 16.01 -11.22 -16.30
CA ALA A 165 16.13 -12.61 -16.72
C ALA A 165 16.06 -13.59 -15.54
N ASP A 166 16.46 -13.16 -14.34
CA ASP A 166 16.34 -13.98 -13.13
C ASP A 166 14.89 -14.15 -12.66
N PHE A 167 13.92 -13.40 -13.18
CA PHE A 167 12.51 -13.48 -12.77
C PHE A 167 11.64 -14.09 -13.88
N PRO A 168 11.37 -15.41 -13.85
CA PRO A 168 10.63 -16.09 -14.92
C PRO A 168 9.26 -15.48 -15.21
N ILE A 169 8.53 -15.05 -14.17
CA ILE A 169 7.20 -14.45 -14.32
C ILE A 169 7.20 -13.13 -15.12
N LEU A 170 8.32 -12.42 -15.19
CA LEU A 170 8.44 -11.19 -15.98
C LEU A 170 8.68 -11.47 -17.47
N GLN A 171 8.92 -12.74 -17.84
CA GLN A 171 9.06 -13.22 -19.22
C GLN A 171 7.71 -13.68 -19.80
N GLU A 172 6.70 -13.84 -18.95
CA GLU A 172 5.33 -14.17 -19.37
C GLU A 172 4.70 -13.00 -20.14
N GLN A 173 3.72 -13.33 -20.99
CA GLN A 173 2.92 -12.34 -21.71
C GLN A 173 1.54 -12.22 -21.08
N HIS A 174 1.02 -11.00 -21.01
CA HIS A 174 -0.39 -10.81 -20.69
C HIS A 174 -1.26 -11.40 -21.80
N THR A 175 -2.49 -11.83 -21.48
CA THR A 175 -3.43 -12.41 -22.47
C THR A 175 -3.76 -11.46 -23.62
N SER A 176 -3.57 -10.16 -23.44
CA SER A 176 -3.72 -9.14 -24.48
C SER A 176 -2.48 -8.97 -25.39
N GLY A 177 -1.44 -9.80 -25.24
CA GLY A 177 -0.22 -9.76 -26.05
C GLY A 177 0.76 -8.64 -25.69
N VAL A 178 0.54 -7.91 -24.59
CA VAL A 178 1.47 -6.88 -24.09
C VAL A 178 2.43 -7.47 -23.04
N PRO A 179 3.68 -6.97 -22.95
CA PRO A 179 4.63 -7.41 -21.93
C PRO A 179 4.13 -7.14 -20.50
N VAL A 180 4.48 -8.01 -19.56
CA VAL A 180 4.13 -7.82 -18.14
C VAL A 180 4.90 -6.63 -17.54
N ALA A 181 4.14 -5.68 -16.99
CA ALA A 181 4.63 -4.59 -16.16
C ALA A 181 4.08 -4.73 -14.74
N TYR A 182 4.83 -5.42 -13.86
CA TYR A 182 4.42 -5.64 -12.47
C TYR A 182 4.85 -4.48 -11.56
N LEU A 183 3.91 -3.60 -11.23
CA LEU A 183 4.12 -2.39 -10.43
C LEU A 183 3.50 -2.47 -9.02
N ASP A 184 3.36 -3.68 -8.48
CA ASP A 184 2.70 -3.95 -7.19
C ASP A 184 3.66 -4.62 -6.16
N ASN A 185 4.96 -4.33 -6.27
CA ASN A 185 5.98 -4.95 -5.41
C ASN A 185 5.83 -4.59 -3.92
N ALA A 186 5.19 -3.45 -3.61
CA ALA A 186 4.92 -3.03 -2.23
C ALA A 186 3.94 -3.99 -1.52
N ALA A 187 3.06 -4.68 -2.27
CA ALA A 187 2.21 -5.73 -1.74
C ALA A 187 3.00 -7.04 -1.57
N SER A 188 3.63 -7.53 -2.63
CA SER A 188 4.52 -8.70 -2.62
C SER A 188 5.44 -8.66 -3.83
N SER A 189 6.74 -8.91 -3.63
CA SER A 189 7.72 -8.85 -4.72
C SER A 189 7.75 -10.15 -5.52
N GLN A 190 8.14 -10.14 -6.79
CA GLN A 190 8.38 -11.38 -7.56
C GLN A 190 9.61 -12.15 -7.06
N ARG A 191 9.77 -13.42 -7.48
CA ARG A 191 10.81 -14.34 -6.97
C ARG A 191 11.83 -14.61 -8.06
N PRO A 192 13.13 -14.43 -7.78
CA PRO A 192 14.16 -14.83 -8.71
C PRO A 192 14.25 -16.37 -8.76
N LEU A 193 14.76 -16.90 -9.86
CA LEU A 193 14.91 -18.32 -10.11
C LEU A 193 15.75 -19.01 -9.02
N SER A 194 16.75 -18.32 -8.47
CA SER A 194 17.58 -18.82 -7.37
C SER A 194 16.78 -19.17 -6.10
N VAL A 195 15.76 -18.38 -5.77
CA VAL A 195 14.85 -18.64 -4.64
C VAL A 195 13.95 -19.84 -4.96
N ILE A 196 13.38 -19.88 -6.16
CA ILE A 196 12.50 -20.96 -6.62
C ILE A 196 13.24 -22.30 -6.60
N GLU A 197 14.42 -22.35 -7.20
CA GLU A 197 15.24 -23.56 -7.27
C GLU A 197 15.76 -24.00 -5.91
N THR A 198 16.05 -23.08 -5.00
CA THR A 198 16.49 -23.43 -3.64
C THR A 198 15.37 -24.15 -2.87
N ILE A 199 14.14 -23.64 -2.93
CA ILE A 199 12.97 -24.28 -2.30
C ILE A 199 12.70 -25.64 -2.96
N SER A 200 12.71 -25.68 -4.29
CA SER A 200 12.48 -26.92 -5.06
C SER A 200 13.54 -27.98 -4.76
N ARG A 201 14.81 -27.58 -4.63
CA ARG A 201 15.91 -28.49 -4.27
C ARG A 201 15.79 -29.00 -2.84
N LEU A 202 15.44 -28.13 -1.87
CA LEU A 202 15.23 -28.51 -0.47
C LEU A 202 14.24 -29.69 -0.37
N TYR A 203 13.07 -29.57 -1.00
CA TYR A 203 12.06 -30.63 -1.00
C TYR A 203 12.48 -31.90 -1.72
N ARG A 204 13.27 -31.79 -2.81
CA ARG A 204 13.72 -32.96 -3.57
C ARG A 204 14.84 -33.75 -2.89
N THR A 205 15.68 -33.08 -2.09
CA THR A 205 17.00 -33.66 -1.72
C THR A 205 17.40 -33.52 -0.26
N HIS A 206 16.73 -32.70 0.55
CA HIS A 206 17.17 -32.42 1.93
C HIS A 206 16.06 -32.56 2.98
N TYR A 207 14.79 -32.40 2.59
CA TYR A 207 13.67 -32.21 3.51
C TYR A 207 13.55 -33.29 4.59
N SER A 208 13.61 -32.84 5.84
CA SER A 208 13.16 -33.57 7.01
C SER A 208 12.79 -32.58 8.12
N ASN A 209 12.26 -33.08 9.24
CA ASN A 209 12.03 -32.23 10.40
C ASN A 209 13.37 -31.82 11.05
N VAL A 210 13.40 -30.62 11.63
CA VAL A 210 14.61 -29.99 12.18
C VAL A 210 14.84 -30.34 13.66
N HIS A 211 16.03 -30.02 14.16
CA HIS A 211 16.47 -30.10 15.57
C HIS A 211 16.61 -31.51 16.16
N ARG A 212 15.52 -32.27 16.31
CA ARG A 212 15.50 -33.52 17.10
C ARG A 212 15.78 -34.78 16.27
N SER A 213 16.11 -34.61 15.00
CA SER A 213 16.30 -35.69 14.04
C SER A 213 17.74 -36.21 14.09
N GLY A 214 17.95 -37.40 14.65
CA GLY A 214 19.26 -38.05 14.78
C GLY A 214 19.83 -38.63 13.47
N HIS A 215 19.23 -38.34 12.33
CA HIS A 215 19.64 -38.84 11.01
C HIS A 215 20.16 -37.70 10.12
N GLU A 216 20.93 -38.07 9.09
CA GLU A 216 21.62 -37.14 8.20
C GLU A 216 20.73 -36.02 7.63
N TRP A 217 19.55 -36.34 7.10
CA TRP A 217 18.65 -35.34 6.52
C TRP A 217 18.15 -34.29 7.50
N GLY A 218 17.96 -34.68 8.76
CA GLY A 218 17.53 -33.77 9.81
C GLY A 218 18.64 -32.82 10.23
N SER A 219 19.88 -33.33 10.30
CA SER A 219 21.07 -32.51 10.54
C SER A 219 21.27 -31.49 9.42
N ARG A 220 21.23 -31.95 8.14
CA ARG A 220 21.35 -31.05 6.98
C ARG A 220 20.25 -29.99 6.92
N THR A 221 18.99 -30.34 7.22
CA THR A 221 17.91 -29.34 7.24
C THR A 221 18.09 -28.33 8.38
N THR A 222 18.55 -28.79 9.55
CA THR A 222 18.84 -27.91 10.70
C THR A 222 19.97 -26.92 10.36
N GLU A 223 21.05 -27.39 9.73
CA GLU A 223 22.15 -26.54 9.27
C GLU A 223 21.67 -25.45 8.29
N LEU A 224 20.75 -25.79 7.36
CA LEU A 224 20.18 -24.81 6.43
C LEU A 224 19.32 -23.75 7.11
N VAL A 225 18.54 -24.13 8.14
CA VAL A 225 17.74 -23.18 8.92
C VAL A 225 18.65 -22.24 9.72
N GLU A 226 19.67 -22.76 10.39
CA GLU A 226 20.60 -21.93 11.16
C GLU A 226 21.48 -21.06 10.25
N ALA A 227 21.90 -21.55 9.07
CA ALA A 227 22.56 -20.73 8.06
C ALA A 227 21.65 -19.60 7.54
N SER A 228 20.34 -19.86 7.40
CA SER A 228 19.36 -18.83 7.04
C SER A 228 19.22 -17.78 8.15
N ARG A 229 19.28 -18.19 9.41
CA ARG A 229 19.25 -17.29 10.57
C ARG A 229 20.49 -16.41 10.63
N GLU A 230 21.67 -16.97 10.38
CA GLU A 230 22.92 -16.20 10.28
C GLU A 230 22.89 -15.23 9.10
N ALA A 231 22.37 -15.63 7.95
CA ALA A 231 22.20 -14.74 6.81
C ALA A 231 21.30 -13.55 7.15
N VAL A 232 20.19 -13.78 7.87
CA VAL A 232 19.30 -12.71 8.35
C VAL A 232 20.03 -11.82 9.37
N ARG A 233 20.70 -12.40 10.36
CA ARG A 233 21.49 -11.64 11.35
C ARG A 233 22.50 -10.74 10.65
N SER A 234 23.22 -11.25 9.67
CA SER A 234 24.16 -10.46 8.88
C SER A 234 23.51 -9.38 8.05
N TYR A 235 22.38 -9.69 7.44
CA TYR A 235 21.68 -8.76 6.56
C TYR A 235 21.15 -7.52 7.31
N ILE A 236 20.66 -7.71 8.53
CA ILE A 236 20.16 -6.61 9.38
C ILE A 236 21.21 -6.08 10.36
N GLN A 237 22.40 -6.68 10.35
CA GLN A 237 23.50 -6.38 11.28
C GLN A 237 23.07 -6.51 12.75
N ALA A 238 22.36 -7.59 13.11
CA ALA A 238 22.10 -7.92 14.51
C ALA A 238 23.37 -8.45 15.20
N GLU A 239 23.45 -8.33 16.53
CA GLU A 239 24.63 -8.74 17.30
C GLU A 239 24.73 -10.27 17.36
N SER A 240 23.60 -10.95 17.53
CA SER A 240 23.54 -12.41 17.62
C SER A 240 22.39 -13.01 16.82
N THR A 241 22.56 -14.24 16.35
CA THR A 241 21.46 -15.05 15.80
C THR A 241 20.34 -15.31 16.80
N ASP A 242 20.64 -15.26 18.10
CA ASP A 242 19.66 -15.41 19.19
C ASP A 242 18.63 -14.25 19.21
N GLU A 243 18.93 -13.16 18.52
CA GLU A 243 18.04 -11.99 18.40
C GLU A 243 17.08 -12.10 17.21
N VAL A 244 17.19 -13.17 16.42
CA VAL A 244 16.42 -13.37 15.18
C VAL A 244 15.43 -14.51 15.35
N ILE A 245 14.14 -14.16 15.40
CA ILE A 245 13.03 -15.11 15.48
C ILE A 245 12.33 -15.20 14.12
N PHE A 246 12.21 -16.42 13.58
CA PHE A 246 11.38 -16.68 12.40
C PHE A 246 9.90 -16.69 12.78
N THR A 247 9.09 -16.00 11.99
CA THR A 247 7.63 -15.95 12.13
C THR A 247 6.97 -16.11 10.75
N HIS A 248 5.64 -15.98 10.68
CA HIS A 248 4.91 -16.04 9.41
C HIS A 248 4.93 -14.71 8.61
N GLY A 249 5.52 -13.64 9.15
CA GLY A 249 5.49 -12.29 8.56
C GLY A 249 5.64 -11.18 9.61
N SER A 250 5.74 -9.92 9.16
CA SER A 250 5.74 -8.76 10.06
C SER A 250 4.49 -8.72 10.94
N THR A 251 3.31 -9.03 10.39
CA THR A 251 2.06 -9.14 11.15
C THR A 251 2.17 -10.13 12.32
N ALA A 252 2.70 -11.34 12.07
CA ALA A 252 2.86 -12.35 13.12
C ALA A 252 3.90 -11.92 14.17
N SER A 253 4.95 -11.22 13.73
CA SER A 253 6.00 -10.67 14.60
C SER A 253 5.46 -9.59 15.55
N ILE A 254 4.64 -8.67 15.04
CA ILE A 254 4.01 -7.62 15.86
C ILE A 254 3.04 -8.24 16.86
N ASN A 255 2.26 -9.24 16.44
CA ASN A 255 1.39 -9.98 17.35
C ASN A 255 2.18 -10.74 18.42
N LEU A 256 3.31 -11.37 18.08
CA LEU A 256 4.20 -12.00 19.04
C LEU A 256 4.63 -10.99 20.11
N ILE A 257 5.09 -9.80 19.69
CA ILE A 257 5.56 -8.75 20.61
C ILE A 257 4.39 -8.23 21.45
N ALA A 258 3.22 -7.94 20.86
CA ALA A 258 2.05 -7.46 21.59
C ALA A 258 1.55 -8.48 22.63
N HIS A 259 1.48 -9.76 22.26
CA HIS A 259 1.01 -10.83 23.14
C HIS A 259 2.03 -11.20 24.21
N SER A 260 3.32 -11.20 23.90
CA SER A 260 4.36 -11.61 24.84
C SER A 260 4.88 -10.41 25.65
N TRP A 261 5.61 -9.50 25.00
CA TRP A 261 6.17 -8.35 25.68
C TRP A 261 5.09 -7.37 26.15
N GLY A 262 4.12 -7.06 25.28
CA GLY A 262 3.06 -6.08 25.55
C GLY A 262 2.21 -6.46 26.77
N ARG A 263 1.68 -7.68 26.82
CA ARG A 263 0.87 -8.16 27.97
C ARG A 263 1.62 -8.19 29.30
N ALA A 264 2.94 -8.37 29.27
CA ALA A 264 3.77 -8.41 30.47
C ALA A 264 4.13 -7.00 30.99
N ASN A 265 4.23 -6.01 30.10
CA ASN A 265 4.82 -4.70 30.42
C ASN A 265 3.84 -3.52 30.37
N ILE A 266 2.67 -3.68 29.74
CA ILE A 266 1.67 -2.61 29.56
C ILE A 266 0.46 -2.86 30.47
N ARG A 267 0.07 -1.82 31.21
CA ARG A 267 -1.00 -1.84 32.21
C ARG A 267 -2.08 -0.80 31.90
N GLU A 268 -3.13 -0.80 32.71
CA GLU A 268 -4.19 0.19 32.63
C GLU A 268 -3.63 1.61 32.81
N GLY A 269 -4.05 2.52 31.92
CA GLY A 269 -3.61 3.92 31.93
C GLY A 269 -2.26 4.18 31.25
N ASP A 270 -1.52 3.15 30.86
CA ASP A 270 -0.31 3.28 30.04
C ASP A 270 -0.65 3.72 28.60
N GLU A 271 0.35 4.25 27.90
CA GLU A 271 0.22 4.79 26.55
C GLU A 271 1.12 4.06 25.55
N ILE A 272 0.55 3.80 24.36
CA ILE A 272 1.27 3.34 23.17
C ILE A 272 1.19 4.45 22.12
N LEU A 273 2.33 4.91 21.61
CA LEU A 273 2.37 5.88 20.51
C LEU A 273 2.50 5.15 19.18
N LEU A 274 1.60 5.43 18.24
CA LEU A 274 1.66 4.96 16.86
C LEU A 274 1.76 6.14 15.91
N SER A 275 2.43 6.01 14.76
CA SER A 275 2.33 7.03 13.72
C SER A 275 0.97 6.97 12.99
N GLU A 276 0.51 8.08 12.42
CA GLU A 276 -0.70 8.05 11.58
C GLU A 276 -0.50 7.31 10.24
N MET A 277 0.74 7.01 9.85
CA MET A 277 1.07 6.33 8.60
C MET A 277 1.29 4.82 8.77
N GLU A 278 0.90 4.25 9.91
CA GLU A 278 1.07 2.82 10.19
C GLU A 278 0.21 1.93 9.27
N HIS A 279 0.78 0.79 8.88
CA HIS A 279 0.02 -0.29 8.29
C HIS A 279 -0.90 -0.92 9.35
N HIS A 280 -2.06 -1.45 8.97
CA HIS A 280 -3.01 -2.08 9.91
C HIS A 280 -2.37 -3.16 10.81
N SER A 281 -1.40 -3.90 10.29
CA SER A 281 -0.62 -4.88 11.06
C SER A 281 0.11 -4.28 12.26
N ASN A 282 0.47 -2.99 12.21
CA ASN A 282 1.09 -2.25 13.31
C ASN A 282 0.10 -1.32 14.04
N ILE A 283 -1.21 -1.55 13.88
CA ILE A 283 -2.28 -0.83 14.60
C ILE A 283 -3.14 -1.82 15.37
N VAL A 284 -3.71 -2.80 14.68
CA VAL A 284 -4.75 -3.70 15.23
C VAL A 284 -4.26 -4.50 16.45
N PRO A 285 -3.03 -5.06 16.48
CA PRO A 285 -2.56 -5.78 17.67
C PRO A 285 -2.50 -4.90 18.93
N TRP A 286 -2.17 -3.61 18.77
CA TRP A 286 -2.13 -2.66 19.87
C TRP A 286 -3.53 -2.24 20.32
N GLN A 287 -4.48 -2.12 19.38
CA GLN A 287 -5.88 -1.87 19.70
C GLN A 287 -6.46 -3.03 20.52
N GLN A 288 -6.17 -4.27 20.13
CA GLN A 288 -6.57 -5.46 20.87
C GLN A 288 -5.96 -5.49 22.28
N LEU A 289 -4.66 -5.17 22.40
CA LEU A 289 -4.00 -5.09 23.70
C LEU A 289 -4.62 -4.01 24.59
N CYS A 290 -4.95 -2.83 24.05
CA CYS A 290 -5.57 -1.77 24.83
C CYS A 290 -7.03 -2.06 25.21
N ALA A 291 -7.78 -2.78 24.36
CA ALA A 291 -9.09 -3.30 24.75
C ALA A 291 -8.99 -4.33 25.89
N GLU A 292 -7.95 -5.15 25.92
CA GLU A 292 -7.70 -6.14 26.99
C GLU A 292 -7.22 -5.50 28.29
N ARG A 293 -6.34 -4.48 28.22
CA ARG A 293 -5.55 -3.98 29.35
C ARG A 293 -5.92 -2.59 29.84
N GLY A 294 -6.79 -1.87 29.14
CA GLY A 294 -7.14 -0.49 29.48
C GLY A 294 -6.01 0.52 29.24
N CYS A 295 -5.02 0.20 28.42
CA CYS A 295 -4.08 1.19 27.89
C CYS A 295 -4.75 2.07 26.83
N ARG A 296 -4.03 3.08 26.34
CA ARG A 296 -4.52 3.96 25.27
C ARG A 296 -3.51 4.08 24.15
N ILE A 297 -4.01 4.14 22.92
CA ILE A 297 -3.21 4.55 21.76
C ILE A 297 -3.28 6.07 21.63
N ARG A 298 -2.13 6.69 21.39
CA ARG A 298 -2.05 8.09 20.93
C ARG A 298 -1.30 8.12 19.60
N TRP A 299 -1.63 9.11 18.79
CA TRP A 299 -1.17 9.19 17.41
C TRP A 299 -0.09 10.27 17.28
N ILE A 300 1.02 9.91 16.62
CA ILE A 300 2.06 10.85 16.20
C ILE A 300 1.62 11.38 14.83
N PRO A 301 1.33 12.68 14.72
CA PRO A 301 0.75 13.24 13.51
C PRO A 301 1.75 13.27 12.36
N ILE A 302 1.21 13.26 11.15
CA ILE A 302 1.96 13.59 9.93
C ILE A 302 1.81 15.07 9.59
N ARG A 303 2.87 15.66 9.03
CA ARG A 303 2.86 17.02 8.50
C ARG A 303 2.25 17.04 7.10
N GLU A 304 1.96 18.23 6.60
CA GLU A 304 1.43 18.43 5.24
C GLU A 304 2.36 17.93 4.13
N ASP A 305 3.67 17.87 4.41
CA ASP A 305 4.68 17.32 3.50
C ASP A 305 4.83 15.79 3.60
N PHE A 306 3.89 15.12 4.29
CA PHE A 306 3.85 13.69 4.55
C PHE A 306 5.01 13.14 5.38
N THR A 307 5.76 14.01 6.06
CA THR A 307 6.79 13.61 7.04
C THR A 307 6.19 13.44 8.43
N LEU A 308 6.82 12.60 9.26
CA LEU A 308 6.40 12.41 10.65
C LEU A 308 6.75 13.64 11.50
N ASP A 309 5.83 14.13 12.30
CA ASP A 309 6.10 15.28 13.17
C ASP A 309 6.85 14.88 14.46
N LEU A 310 8.18 14.87 14.37
CA LEU A 310 9.06 14.55 15.50
C LEU A 310 8.93 15.54 16.67
N GLN A 311 8.53 16.78 16.42
CA GLN A 311 8.30 17.75 17.48
C GLN A 311 7.11 17.32 18.34
N SER A 312 6.01 16.93 17.69
CA SER A 312 4.85 16.36 18.36
C SER A 312 5.20 15.07 19.09
N LEU A 313 5.99 14.15 18.49
CA LEU A 313 6.48 12.96 19.19
C LEU A 313 7.16 13.32 20.52
N GLY A 314 8.05 14.31 20.53
CA GLY A 314 8.73 14.76 21.74
C GLY A 314 7.79 15.27 22.83
N GLN A 315 6.68 15.90 22.45
CA GLN A 315 5.66 16.42 23.38
C GLN A 315 4.69 15.33 23.87
N LEU A 316 4.44 14.30 23.05
CA LEU A 316 3.57 13.19 23.38
C LEU A 316 4.22 12.24 24.40
N LEU A 317 5.55 12.09 24.35
CA LEU A 317 6.32 11.24 25.25
C LEU A 317 6.19 11.68 26.72
N ASN A 318 5.84 10.73 27.58
CA ASN A 318 5.71 10.94 29.02
C ASN A 318 5.98 9.63 29.79
N GLU A 319 5.87 9.66 31.12
CA GLU A 319 6.15 8.52 32.00
C GLU A 319 5.21 7.31 31.81
N ARG A 320 4.04 7.53 31.21
CA ARG A 320 3.06 6.49 30.88
C ARG A 320 3.33 5.87 29.52
N THR A 321 4.14 6.49 28.67
CA THR A 321 4.51 5.88 27.39
C THR A 321 5.34 4.62 27.64
N LYS A 322 4.85 3.47 27.17
CA LYS A 322 5.55 2.18 27.27
C LYS A 322 6.15 1.72 25.95
N LEU A 323 5.50 2.09 24.86
CA LEU A 323 5.92 1.68 23.52
C LEU A 323 5.66 2.81 22.53
N VAL A 324 6.62 3.00 21.63
CA VAL A 324 6.43 3.73 20.37
C VAL A 324 6.60 2.72 19.24
N ALA A 325 5.58 2.53 18.43
CA ALA A 325 5.66 1.69 17.25
C ALA A 325 5.53 2.56 15.98
N CYS A 326 6.52 2.47 15.10
CA CYS A 326 6.54 3.25 13.86
C CYS A 326 7.03 2.45 12.66
N THR A 327 6.54 2.79 11.47
CA THR A 327 7.10 2.29 10.21
C THR A 327 8.40 2.99 9.87
N ALA A 328 9.40 2.24 9.39
CA ALA A 328 10.63 2.81 8.82
C ALA A 328 10.38 3.45 7.45
N VAL A 329 9.51 2.83 6.64
CA VAL A 329 9.10 3.35 5.32
C VAL A 329 7.61 3.14 5.14
N SER A 330 6.84 4.21 4.88
CA SER A 330 5.41 4.10 4.64
C SER A 330 5.13 3.31 3.35
N ASN A 331 4.26 2.30 3.42
CA ASN A 331 3.85 1.53 2.24
C ASN A 331 2.91 2.30 1.30
N VAL A 332 2.36 3.43 1.74
CA VAL A 332 1.45 4.26 0.96
C VAL A 332 2.18 5.50 0.46
N LEU A 333 2.84 6.23 1.36
CA LEU A 333 3.44 7.53 1.06
C LEU A 333 4.88 7.40 0.54
N GLY A 334 5.55 6.28 0.80
CA GLY A 334 6.98 6.11 0.52
C GLY A 334 7.90 6.93 1.43
N THR A 335 7.34 7.67 2.41
CA THR A 335 8.08 8.45 3.40
C THR A 335 9.06 7.55 4.15
N ILE A 336 10.34 7.93 4.17
CA ILE A 336 11.40 7.28 4.95
C ILE A 336 11.51 8.02 6.28
N ASN A 337 11.17 7.36 7.38
CA ASN A 337 11.22 7.98 8.71
C ASN A 337 12.64 7.93 9.29
N PRO A 338 13.08 8.98 10.02
CA PRO A 338 14.39 9.04 10.64
C PRO A 338 14.44 8.18 11.91
N ILE A 339 14.52 6.85 11.74
CA ILE A 339 14.43 5.88 12.84
C ILE A 339 15.42 6.15 13.97
N GLN A 340 16.66 6.51 13.65
CA GLN A 340 17.67 6.82 14.67
C GLN A 340 17.29 7.99 15.58
N GLU A 341 16.71 9.03 15.00
CA GLU A 341 16.27 10.21 15.74
C GLU A 341 15.05 9.87 16.60
N ILE A 342 14.11 9.09 16.05
CA ILE A 342 12.93 8.58 16.79
C ILE A 342 13.40 7.75 17.99
N VAL A 343 14.27 6.76 17.77
CA VAL A 343 14.78 5.89 18.84
C VAL A 343 15.52 6.71 19.91
N SER A 344 16.41 7.61 19.48
CA SER A 344 17.15 8.50 20.39
C SER A 344 16.23 9.38 21.24
N LEU A 345 15.09 9.82 20.69
CA LEU A 345 14.12 10.62 21.42
C LEU A 345 13.32 9.77 22.42
N VAL A 346 12.88 8.58 22.00
CA VAL A 346 12.08 7.66 22.84
C VAL A 346 12.90 7.11 24.00
N HIS A 347 14.16 6.73 23.77
CA HIS A 347 15.05 6.17 24.80
C HIS A 347 15.51 7.17 25.86
N ARG A 348 15.19 8.46 25.72
CA ARG A 348 15.27 9.41 26.85
C ARG A 348 14.25 9.10 27.94
N THR A 349 13.26 8.26 27.63
CA THR A 349 12.25 7.72 28.55
C THR A 349 12.52 6.24 28.83
N GLN A 350 11.60 5.56 29.52
CA GLN A 350 11.64 4.10 29.73
C GLN A 350 10.87 3.31 28.66
N ALA A 351 10.33 3.98 27.64
CA ALA A 351 9.57 3.34 26.57
C ALA A 351 10.47 2.55 25.62
N ARG A 352 9.87 1.54 24.97
CA ARG A 352 10.51 0.74 23.92
C ARG A 352 10.09 1.19 22.53
N VAL A 353 10.90 0.84 21.53
CA VAL A 353 10.64 1.16 20.13
C VAL A 353 10.47 -0.10 19.30
N LEU A 354 9.31 -0.26 18.67
CA LEU A 354 9.09 -1.24 17.59
C LEU A 354 9.17 -0.53 16.25
N VAL A 355 10.00 -1.05 15.35
CA VAL A 355 10.10 -0.55 13.97
C VAL A 355 9.52 -1.58 12.99
N ASP A 356 8.48 -1.20 12.26
CA ASP A 356 8.02 -1.95 11.09
C ASP A 356 8.91 -1.62 9.88
N ALA A 357 9.80 -2.55 9.54
CA ALA A 357 10.76 -2.42 8.45
C ALA A 357 10.32 -3.17 7.18
N ALA A 358 9.05 -3.58 7.07
CA ALA A 358 8.56 -4.38 5.96
C ALA A 358 8.75 -3.76 4.57
N GLN A 359 8.78 -2.42 4.48
CA GLN A 359 9.13 -1.69 3.24
C GLN A 359 10.55 -1.13 3.25
N ALA A 360 11.23 -1.05 4.40
CA ALA A 360 12.60 -0.56 4.44
C ALA A 360 13.59 -1.62 3.95
N VAL A 361 13.43 -2.87 4.42
CA VAL A 361 14.33 -3.99 4.13
C VAL A 361 14.51 -4.21 2.61
N PRO A 362 13.46 -4.24 1.77
CA PRO A 362 13.64 -4.47 0.34
C PRO A 362 14.40 -3.36 -0.40
N HIS A 363 14.56 -2.18 0.19
CA HIS A 363 15.00 -0.97 -0.50
C HIS A 363 16.36 -0.44 -0.03
N GLY A 364 16.99 -1.05 0.96
CA GLY A 364 18.33 -0.66 1.39
C GLY A 364 18.86 -1.50 2.54
N PRO A 365 20.18 -1.40 2.81
CA PRO A 365 20.77 -2.04 3.97
C PRO A 365 20.14 -1.47 5.26
N ILE A 366 19.86 -2.36 6.21
CA ILE A 366 19.42 -2.00 7.55
C ILE A 366 20.53 -2.35 8.53
N ASP A 367 20.65 -1.54 9.57
CA ASP A 367 21.56 -1.76 10.69
C ASP A 367 20.78 -1.54 11.98
N VAL A 368 20.31 -2.64 12.57
CA VAL A 368 19.48 -2.60 13.77
C VAL A 368 20.27 -2.15 15.00
N GLN A 369 21.58 -2.40 15.03
CA GLN A 369 22.48 -1.89 16.08
C GLN A 369 22.62 -0.38 15.98
N LYS A 370 22.86 0.16 14.77
CA LYS A 370 22.96 1.60 14.54
C LYS A 370 21.62 2.31 14.72
N TRP A 371 20.50 1.65 14.47
CA TRP A 371 19.17 2.18 14.80
C TRP A 371 18.88 2.16 16.29
N ASP A 372 19.53 1.25 17.03
CA ASP A 372 19.31 0.98 18.45
C ASP A 372 17.84 0.61 18.79
N ALA A 373 17.05 0.21 17.79
CA ALA A 373 15.65 -0.16 17.98
C ALA A 373 15.52 -1.40 18.89
N ASP A 374 14.49 -1.42 19.75
CA ASP A 374 14.25 -2.54 20.66
C ASP A 374 13.71 -3.77 19.93
N PHE A 375 12.83 -3.54 18.95
CA PHE A 375 12.29 -4.55 18.05
C PHE A 375 12.27 -4.05 16.60
N VAL A 376 12.54 -4.93 15.65
CA VAL A 376 12.46 -4.65 14.21
C VAL A 376 11.79 -5.83 13.51
N VAL A 377 10.78 -5.57 12.69
CA VAL A 377 9.99 -6.63 12.05
C VAL A 377 9.92 -6.44 10.53
N PHE A 378 9.92 -7.54 9.77
CA PHE A 378 9.73 -7.49 8.33
C PHE A 378 9.25 -8.82 7.75
N SER A 379 8.74 -8.78 6.52
CA SER A 379 8.21 -9.94 5.80
C SER A 379 9.12 -10.33 4.64
N GLY A 380 9.44 -11.62 4.53
CA GLY A 380 10.27 -12.15 3.45
C GLY A 380 9.64 -11.94 2.07
N HIS A 381 8.31 -12.03 1.98
CA HIS A 381 7.59 -11.95 0.71
C HIS A 381 7.64 -10.56 0.02
N LYS A 382 8.14 -9.53 0.70
CA LYS A 382 8.41 -8.20 0.12
C LYS A 382 9.86 -8.01 -0.32
N MET A 383 10.75 -8.91 0.08
CA MET A 383 12.20 -8.88 -0.20
C MET A 383 12.64 -10.11 -1.02
N LEU A 384 11.84 -10.49 -2.01
CA LEU A 384 12.11 -11.58 -2.97
C LEU A 384 12.07 -13.00 -2.38
N ALA A 385 11.90 -13.17 -1.07
CA ALA A 385 11.80 -14.48 -0.43
C ALA A 385 10.38 -15.09 -0.53
N SER A 386 10.22 -16.34 -0.12
CA SER A 386 8.94 -17.05 -0.15
C SER A 386 7.87 -16.40 0.73
N THR A 387 6.61 -16.72 0.46
CA THR A 387 5.52 -16.43 1.39
C THR A 387 5.65 -17.28 2.66
N GLY A 388 4.92 -16.88 3.71
CA GLY A 388 4.85 -17.63 4.97
C GLY A 388 6.06 -17.49 5.89
N VAL A 389 7.04 -16.63 5.56
CA VAL A 389 8.21 -16.35 6.40
C VAL A 389 8.35 -14.85 6.62
N GLY A 390 8.59 -14.47 7.87
CA GLY A 390 8.99 -13.15 8.30
C GLY A 390 9.97 -13.23 9.46
N ILE A 391 10.50 -12.08 9.83
CA ILE A 391 11.52 -11.93 10.86
C ILE A 391 11.00 -10.99 11.94
N CYS A 392 11.16 -11.44 13.18
CA CYS A 392 11.07 -10.64 14.37
C CYS A 392 12.48 -10.53 14.96
N TYR A 393 13.11 -9.37 14.83
CA TYR A 393 14.29 -9.03 15.60
C TYR A 393 13.87 -8.40 16.92
N GLY A 394 14.55 -8.76 18.01
CA GLY A 394 14.48 -8.06 19.28
C GLY A 394 15.79 -8.15 20.03
N LYS A 395 16.15 -7.10 20.76
CA LYS A 395 17.35 -7.13 21.61
C LYS A 395 17.31 -8.33 22.54
N ARG A 396 18.43 -9.05 22.66
CA ARG A 396 18.52 -10.29 23.45
C ARG A 396 17.89 -10.19 24.84
N ILE A 397 18.21 -9.12 25.57
CA ILE A 397 17.70 -8.88 26.92
C ILE A 397 16.17 -8.78 27.00
N LEU A 398 15.53 -8.27 25.94
CA LEU A 398 14.08 -8.18 25.86
C LEU A 398 13.48 -9.54 25.53
N LEU A 399 14.05 -10.27 24.57
CA LEU A 399 13.59 -11.60 24.19
C LEU A 399 13.70 -12.60 25.35
N GLU A 400 14.77 -12.55 26.14
CA GLU A 400 14.95 -13.41 27.33
C GLU A 400 13.93 -13.10 28.45
N SER A 401 13.39 -11.88 28.48
CA SER A 401 12.35 -11.46 29.43
C SER A 401 10.92 -11.77 28.97
N MET A 402 10.75 -12.14 27.70
CA MET A 402 9.46 -12.40 27.07
C MET A 402 8.96 -13.81 27.38
N HIS A 403 7.66 -13.96 27.63
CA HIS A 403 7.04 -15.28 27.80
C HIS A 403 6.72 -15.93 26.45
N GLY A 404 6.62 -17.26 26.41
CA GLY A 404 6.25 -17.97 25.18
C GLY A 404 4.87 -17.56 24.68
N TRP A 405 4.76 -17.19 23.39
CA TRP A 405 3.50 -16.82 22.76
C TRP A 405 2.69 -18.05 22.30
N GLN A 406 3.31 -18.92 21.51
CA GLN A 406 2.72 -20.18 21.05
C GLN A 406 3.40 -21.33 21.82
N GLY A 407 2.60 -22.17 22.49
CA GLY A 407 3.10 -23.35 23.20
C GLY A 407 3.12 -24.58 22.30
N GLY A 408 4.18 -25.40 22.40
CA GLY A 408 4.34 -26.61 21.60
C GLY A 408 5.71 -27.28 21.78
N GLY A 409 5.95 -28.37 21.06
CA GLY A 409 7.29 -28.89 20.78
C GLY A 409 7.82 -28.32 19.46
N ASN A 410 9.15 -28.30 19.29
CA ASN A 410 9.84 -27.69 18.13
C ASN A 410 9.14 -27.89 16.78
#